data_AF-A0A0F9VLU6-F1
#
_entry.id   AF-A0A0F9VLU6-F1
#
_cell.length_a   1.000
_cell.length_b   1.000
_cell.length_c   1.000
_cell.angle_alpha   90.00
_cell.angle_beta   90.00
_cell.angle_gamma   90.00
#
_symmetry.space_group_name_H-M   'P 1'
#
loop_
_entity.id
_entity.type
_entity.pdbx_description
1 polymer ?
#
loop_
_entity_poly.entity_id
_entity_poly.type
_entity_poly.pdbx_seq_one_letter_code
_entity_poly.pdbx_strand_id
1 'polypeptide(L)'
;MKEQKTLFDTAGAPETVDCPRCGQRCRVDLLPGSKAKMLRRSKKGLCANCAVHDWLRNTYPPNIILAQSGPKVLLFEHIQTQFAEIMKMGFADAKPDEIDWQKIVDNWELPFKNKVKATGMNPASQDVLDMEPEMQAHEENYFREEMIAKEEGFGSLREKRQAERDRIIKEEFLPLL
;
A
#
# COMPACT_ATOMS: atom_id res chain seq x y z
N MET A 1 -26.92 -12.46 -18.34
CA MET A 1 -25.47 -12.25 -18.50
C MET A 1 -24.88 -13.57 -18.97
N LYS A 2 -24.06 -13.60 -20.03
CA LYS A 2 -23.43 -14.86 -20.49
C LYS A 2 -22.29 -15.20 -19.53
N GLU A 3 -22.33 -16.34 -18.87
CA GLU A 3 -21.20 -16.88 -18.11
C GLU A 3 -19.96 -16.95 -19.02
N GLN A 4 -18.87 -16.33 -18.60
CA GLN A 4 -17.59 -16.57 -19.25
C GLN A 4 -17.12 -17.96 -18.83
N LYS A 5 -16.96 -18.85 -19.83
CA LYS A 5 -16.19 -20.07 -19.63
C LYS A 5 -14.81 -19.67 -19.15
N THR A 6 -14.50 -20.04 -17.93
CA THR A 6 -13.17 -19.91 -17.35
C THR A 6 -12.41 -21.20 -17.65
N LEU A 7 -11.08 -21.17 -17.65
CA LEU A 7 -10.27 -22.34 -17.99
C LEU A 7 -10.40 -23.53 -17.02
N PHE A 8 -11.20 -23.41 -15.94
CA PHE A 8 -11.63 -24.57 -15.15
C PHE A 8 -12.39 -25.61 -16.00
N ASP A 9 -12.93 -25.20 -17.15
CA ASP A 9 -13.72 -26.05 -18.06
C ASP A 9 -12.88 -26.79 -19.12
N THR A 10 -11.58 -26.51 -19.25
CA THR A 10 -10.75 -27.07 -20.35
C THR A 10 -9.52 -27.81 -19.84
N ALA A 11 -9.49 -29.12 -20.10
CA ALA A 11 -8.53 -30.11 -19.59
C ALA A 11 -7.10 -30.05 -20.19
N GLY A 12 -6.56 -28.85 -20.45
CA GLY A 12 -5.17 -28.68 -20.88
C GLY A 12 -4.23 -28.47 -19.68
N ALA A 13 -3.06 -29.09 -19.66
CA ALA A 13 -2.05 -28.81 -18.65
C ALA A 13 -1.65 -27.32 -18.73
N PRO A 14 -1.78 -26.52 -17.66
CA PRO A 14 -1.48 -25.10 -17.71
C PRO A 14 0.01 -24.89 -17.93
N GLU A 15 0.38 -24.06 -18.91
CA GLU A 15 1.76 -23.60 -19.07
C GLU A 15 2.18 -22.86 -17.79
N THR A 16 3.36 -23.20 -17.25
CA THR A 16 3.87 -22.59 -16.02
C THR A 16 5.04 -21.67 -16.31
N VAL A 17 5.03 -20.47 -15.71
CA VAL A 17 6.11 -19.48 -15.81
C VAL A 17 6.47 -18.99 -14.41
N ASP A 18 7.74 -18.77 -14.13
CA ASP A 18 8.18 -18.27 -12.83
C ASP A 18 7.87 -16.78 -12.67
N CYS A 19 7.41 -16.39 -11.48
CA CYS A 19 7.10 -15.01 -11.18
C CYS A 19 8.38 -14.17 -11.20
N PRO A 20 8.43 -13.04 -11.94
CA PRO A 20 9.62 -12.20 -11.98
C PRO A 20 9.92 -11.48 -10.66
N ARG A 21 8.98 -11.43 -9.71
CA ARG A 21 9.15 -10.78 -8.40
C ARG A 21 9.62 -11.76 -7.32
N CYS A 22 8.90 -12.87 -7.13
CA CYS A 22 9.17 -13.81 -6.04
C CYS A 22 9.70 -15.18 -6.49
N GLY A 23 9.83 -15.43 -7.80
CA GLY A 23 10.28 -16.72 -8.34
C GLY A 23 9.27 -17.86 -8.23
N GLN A 24 8.09 -17.64 -7.65
CA GLN A 24 7.07 -18.69 -7.53
C GLN A 24 6.51 -19.10 -8.90
N ARG A 25 6.31 -20.41 -9.13
CA ARG A 25 5.66 -20.93 -10.34
C ARG A 25 4.22 -20.43 -10.47
N CYS A 26 3.94 -19.73 -11.56
CA CYS A 26 2.63 -19.19 -11.92
C CYS A 26 1.99 -20.06 -12.99
N ARG A 27 0.67 -20.22 -12.91
CA ARG A 27 -0.12 -20.79 -14.02
C ARG A 27 -0.45 -19.68 -15.01
N VAL A 28 -0.16 -19.91 -16.28
CA VAL A 28 -0.50 -19.00 -17.37
C VAL A 28 -1.83 -19.43 -17.99
N ASP A 29 -2.64 -18.44 -18.38
CA ASP A 29 -3.84 -18.68 -19.18
C ASP A 29 -3.45 -19.22 -20.57
N LEU A 30 -3.98 -20.39 -20.93
CA LEU A 30 -3.75 -21.01 -22.24
C LEU A 30 -4.47 -20.26 -23.36
N LEU A 31 -5.50 -19.46 -23.05
CA LEU A 31 -6.30 -18.71 -24.03
C LEU A 31 -5.93 -17.22 -24.01
N PRO A 32 -5.28 -16.70 -25.07
CA PRO A 32 -5.03 -15.27 -25.18
C PRO A 32 -6.36 -14.52 -25.40
N GLY A 33 -6.92 -13.95 -24.33
CA GLY A 33 -8.16 -13.16 -24.45
C GLY A 33 -9.03 -13.03 -23.19
N SER A 34 -8.54 -13.42 -22.00
CA SER A 34 -9.32 -13.21 -20.78
C SER A 34 -9.77 -11.75 -20.64
N LYS A 35 -11.06 -11.56 -20.35
CA LYS A 35 -11.67 -10.25 -20.01
C LYS A 35 -11.44 -9.88 -18.55
N ALA A 36 -10.70 -10.68 -17.79
CA ALA A 36 -10.38 -10.37 -16.42
C ALA A 36 -9.67 -9.03 -16.32
N LYS A 37 -10.23 -8.14 -15.51
CA LYS A 37 -9.67 -6.82 -15.24
C LYS A 37 -8.65 -6.87 -14.09
N MET A 38 -8.72 -7.91 -13.26
CA MET A 38 -7.94 -8.06 -12.04
C MET A 38 -7.25 -9.44 -12.00
N LEU A 39 -6.05 -9.52 -11.43
CA LEU A 39 -5.26 -10.76 -11.26
C LEU A 39 -5.20 -11.65 -12.53
N ARG A 40 -5.11 -11.01 -13.70
CA ARG A 40 -5.10 -11.71 -14.99
C ARG A 40 -3.86 -12.59 -15.11
N ARG A 41 -4.05 -13.86 -15.51
CA ARG A 41 -2.94 -14.79 -15.72
C ARG A 41 -2.27 -14.50 -17.06
N SER A 42 -0.95 -14.33 -17.07
CA SER A 42 -0.18 -13.95 -18.27
C SER A 42 1.25 -14.46 -18.20
N LYS A 43 1.86 -14.78 -19.35
CA LYS A 43 3.27 -15.16 -19.47
C LYS A 43 4.24 -14.09 -18.97
N LYS A 44 3.82 -12.82 -19.01
CA LYS A 44 4.60 -11.66 -18.53
C LYS A 44 4.04 -11.10 -17.22
N GLY A 45 3.17 -11.85 -16.54
CA GLY A 45 2.46 -11.41 -15.35
C GLY A 45 3.18 -11.72 -14.03
N LEU A 46 2.52 -11.36 -12.93
CA LEU A 46 2.91 -11.73 -11.57
C LEU A 46 2.15 -13.00 -11.15
N CYS A 47 2.65 -13.72 -10.13
CA CYS A 47 1.85 -14.75 -9.47
C CYS A 47 0.64 -14.11 -8.77
N ALA A 48 -0.38 -14.91 -8.39
CA ALA A 48 -1.57 -14.41 -7.70
C ALA A 48 -1.21 -13.55 -6.48
N ASN A 49 -0.30 -14.01 -5.63
CA ASN A 49 0.13 -13.30 -4.42
C ASN A 49 0.79 -11.94 -4.75
N CYS A 50 1.73 -11.92 -5.69
CA CYS A 50 2.40 -10.69 -6.09
C CYS A 50 1.48 -9.74 -6.86
N ALA A 51 0.52 -10.26 -7.61
CA ALA A 51 -0.50 -9.47 -8.30
C ALA A 51 -1.48 -8.83 -7.31
N VAL A 52 -1.87 -9.55 -6.25
CA VAL A 52 -2.66 -8.98 -5.14
C VAL A 52 -1.89 -7.86 -4.46
N HIS A 53 -0.62 -8.10 -4.15
CA HIS A 53 0.22 -7.06 -3.56
C HIS A 53 0.35 -5.83 -4.46
N ASP A 54 0.62 -6.02 -5.76
CA ASP A 54 0.70 -4.92 -6.73
C ASP A 54 -0.62 -4.13 -6.79
N TRP A 55 -1.76 -4.84 -6.79
CA TRP A 55 -3.07 -4.20 -6.77
C TRP A 55 -3.30 -3.39 -5.49
N LEU A 56 -2.99 -3.96 -4.32
CA LEU A 56 -3.16 -3.28 -3.03
C LEU A 56 -2.29 -2.02 -2.93
N ARG A 57 -1.07 -2.05 -3.48
CA ARG A 57 -0.14 -0.92 -3.47
C ARG A 57 -0.54 0.19 -4.44
N ASN A 58 -1.15 -0.16 -5.58
CA ASN A 58 -1.53 0.81 -6.61
C ASN A 58 -2.98 1.31 -6.49
N THR A 59 -3.81 0.67 -5.66
CA THR A 59 -5.23 1.00 -5.53
C THR A 59 -5.48 1.89 -4.32
N TYR A 60 -6.10 3.04 -4.57
CA TYR A 60 -6.63 3.92 -3.53
C TYR A 60 -8.06 3.51 -3.15
N PRO A 61 -8.46 3.55 -1.86
CA PRO A 61 -7.65 3.89 -0.67
C PRO A 61 -6.80 2.78 -0.01
N PRO A 62 -6.84 1.48 -0.39
CA PRO A 62 -6.08 0.44 0.32
C PRO A 62 -4.60 0.74 0.53
N ASN A 63 -3.95 1.35 -0.47
CA ASN A 63 -2.52 1.66 -0.40
C ASN A 63 -2.13 2.56 0.78
N ILE A 64 -2.94 3.57 1.11
CA ILE A 64 -2.68 4.47 2.25
C ILE A 64 -2.90 3.74 3.58
N ILE A 65 -4.00 3.00 3.68
CA ILE A 65 -4.34 2.24 4.91
C ILE A 65 -3.22 1.25 5.23
N LEU A 66 -2.69 0.58 4.20
CA LEU A 66 -1.62 -0.40 4.33
C LEU A 66 -0.26 0.24 4.61
N ALA A 67 0.00 1.44 4.10
CA ALA A 67 1.20 2.20 4.48
C ALA A 67 1.18 2.55 5.98
N GLN A 68 0.02 2.92 6.53
CA GLN A 68 -0.12 3.29 7.94
C GLN A 68 -0.18 2.08 8.88
N SER A 69 -0.95 1.06 8.52
CA SER A 69 -1.24 -0.09 9.40
C SER A 69 -0.26 -1.25 9.23
N GLY A 70 0.52 -1.23 8.15
CA GLY A 70 1.41 -2.31 7.74
C GLY A 70 0.67 -3.52 7.14
N PRO A 71 1.42 -4.50 6.59
CA PRO A 71 0.84 -5.62 5.85
C PRO A 71 0.13 -6.66 6.72
N LYS A 72 0.41 -6.70 8.04
CA LYS A 72 -0.14 -7.72 8.95
C LYS A 72 -1.66 -7.67 9.04
N VAL A 73 -2.29 -6.53 8.75
CA VAL A 73 -3.75 -6.39 8.72
C VAL A 73 -4.41 -7.26 7.65
N LEU A 74 -3.67 -7.65 6.61
CA LEU A 74 -4.15 -8.57 5.57
C LEU A 74 -4.41 -9.98 6.09
N LEU A 75 -3.86 -10.34 7.26
CA LEU A 75 -4.10 -11.64 7.89
C LEU A 75 -5.46 -11.72 8.57
N PHE A 76 -6.19 -10.61 8.70
CA PHE A 76 -7.53 -10.63 9.27
C PHE A 76 -8.56 -11.18 8.27
N GLU A 77 -9.33 -12.17 8.71
CA GLU A 77 -10.32 -12.89 7.88
C GLU A 77 -11.34 -11.96 7.19
N HIS A 78 -11.79 -10.91 7.87
CA HIS A 78 -12.74 -9.96 7.30
C HIS A 78 -12.15 -9.18 6.11
N ILE A 79 -10.85 -8.87 6.12
CA ILE A 79 -10.16 -8.23 4.99
C ILE A 79 -10.07 -9.20 3.81
N GLN A 80 -9.72 -10.45 4.07
CA GLN A 80 -9.63 -11.49 3.05
C GLN A 80 -10.99 -11.76 2.40
N THR A 81 -12.05 -11.79 3.21
CA THR A 81 -13.44 -11.96 2.75
C THR A 81 -13.89 -10.80 1.88
N GLN A 82 -13.63 -9.56 2.30
CA GLN A 82 -13.96 -8.37 1.49
C GLN A 82 -13.19 -8.36 0.17
N PHE A 83 -11.92 -8.76 0.19
CA PHE A 83 -11.11 -8.85 -1.01
C PHE A 83 -11.65 -9.91 -2.00
N ALA A 84 -12.15 -11.04 -1.51
CA ALA A 84 -12.78 -12.06 -2.34
C ALA A 84 -14.01 -11.51 -3.09
N GLU A 85 -14.83 -10.68 -2.44
CA GLU A 85 -15.96 -10.01 -3.11
C GLU A 85 -15.49 -9.01 -4.18
N ILE A 86 -14.41 -8.26 -3.91
CA ILE A 86 -13.79 -7.36 -4.90
C ILE A 86 -13.30 -8.14 -6.12
N MET A 87 -12.63 -9.28 -5.91
CA MET A 87 -12.16 -10.14 -6.99
C MET A 87 -13.31 -10.65 -7.87
N LYS A 88 -14.43 -11.03 -7.25
CA LYS A 88 -15.63 -11.49 -7.94
C LYS A 88 -16.23 -10.40 -8.81
N MET A 89 -16.32 -9.17 -8.30
CA MET A 89 -16.80 -8.01 -9.05
C MET A 89 -15.82 -7.55 -10.14
N GLY A 90 -14.52 -7.75 -9.93
CA GLY A 90 -13.44 -7.45 -10.86
C GLY A 90 -13.24 -8.48 -11.97
N PHE A 91 -14.05 -9.56 -11.98
CA PHE A 91 -13.90 -10.72 -12.86
C PHE A 91 -12.47 -11.29 -12.82
N ALA A 92 -11.91 -11.49 -11.63
CA ALA A 92 -10.55 -12.00 -11.50
C ALA A 92 -10.40 -13.42 -12.06
N ASP A 93 -9.27 -13.72 -12.71
CA ASP A 93 -8.96 -15.09 -13.17
C ASP A 93 -8.50 -16.02 -12.03
N ALA A 94 -7.96 -15.44 -10.95
CA ALA A 94 -7.53 -16.19 -9.77
C ALA A 94 -8.71 -16.47 -8.83
N LYS A 95 -8.68 -17.61 -8.14
CA LYS A 95 -9.61 -17.92 -7.05
C LYS A 95 -9.12 -17.30 -5.74
N PRO A 96 -10.02 -16.89 -4.83
CA PRO A 96 -9.63 -16.45 -3.49
C PRO A 96 -8.76 -17.48 -2.75
N ASP A 97 -9.09 -18.78 -2.87
CA ASP A 97 -8.34 -19.88 -2.22
C ASP A 97 -6.92 -20.08 -2.76
N GLU A 98 -6.58 -19.49 -3.91
CA GLU A 98 -5.21 -19.54 -4.46
C GLU A 98 -4.31 -18.46 -3.87
N ILE A 99 -4.86 -17.52 -3.09
CA ILE A 99 -4.14 -16.43 -2.46
C ILE A 99 -3.60 -16.90 -1.12
N ASP A 100 -2.28 -16.90 -1.01
CA ASP A 100 -1.57 -17.15 0.24
C ASP A 100 -1.23 -15.80 0.88
N TRP A 101 -2.10 -15.37 1.80
CA TRP A 101 -1.98 -14.09 2.49
C TRP A 101 -0.69 -13.99 3.32
N GLN A 102 -0.25 -15.09 3.92
CA GLN A 102 1.00 -15.11 4.66
C GLN A 102 2.18 -14.83 3.73
N LYS A 103 2.23 -15.46 2.56
CA LYS A 103 3.26 -15.17 1.56
C LYS A 103 3.24 -13.72 1.08
N ILE A 104 2.08 -13.06 1.05
CA ILE A 104 2.01 -11.64 0.68
C ILE A 104 2.73 -10.79 1.75
N VAL A 105 2.43 -11.06 3.03
CA VAL A 105 3.05 -10.36 4.16
C VAL A 105 4.55 -10.63 4.21
N ASP A 106 4.99 -11.88 4.04
CA ASP A 106 6.40 -12.25 4.09
C ASP A 106 7.21 -11.61 2.95
N ASN A 107 6.58 -11.43 1.79
CA ASN A 107 7.19 -10.83 0.61
C ASN A 107 6.83 -9.35 0.45
N TRP A 108 6.38 -8.66 1.51
CA TRP A 108 5.92 -7.28 1.40
C TRP A 108 7.05 -6.35 0.94
N GLU A 109 8.22 -6.48 1.54
CA GLU A 109 9.39 -5.63 1.25
C GLU A 109 10.08 -5.90 -0.10
N LEU A 110 9.63 -6.91 -0.87
CA LEU A 110 10.25 -7.17 -2.16
C LEU A 110 9.96 -6.02 -3.16
N PRO A 111 10.98 -5.48 -3.84
CA PRO A 111 10.80 -4.35 -4.71
C PRO A 111 9.96 -4.71 -5.95
N PHE A 112 9.08 -3.79 -6.35
CA PHE A 112 8.47 -3.84 -7.68
C PHE A 112 9.33 -3.08 -8.68
N LYS A 113 9.34 -3.54 -9.92
CA LYS A 113 10.05 -2.88 -11.03
C LYS A 113 9.55 -1.45 -11.27
N ASN A 114 8.26 -1.21 -11.03
CA ASN A 114 7.64 0.10 -11.20
C ASN A 114 7.32 0.69 -9.83
N LYS A 115 7.62 1.98 -9.65
CA LYS A 115 7.19 2.76 -8.49
C LYS A 115 5.75 3.26 -8.69
N VAL A 116 4.98 3.35 -7.60
CA VAL A 116 3.66 3.96 -7.62
C VAL A 116 3.77 5.44 -7.99
N LYS A 117 2.97 5.89 -8.96
CA LYS A 117 2.90 7.29 -9.38
C LYS A 117 1.55 7.87 -8.98
N ALA A 118 1.57 9.11 -8.51
CA ALA A 118 0.34 9.86 -8.29
C ALA A 118 -0.39 10.06 -9.63
N THR A 119 -1.69 9.79 -9.64
CA THR A 119 -2.60 9.97 -10.77
C THR A 119 -3.89 10.64 -10.28
N GLY A 120 -4.75 11.10 -11.19
CA GLY A 120 -6.04 11.70 -10.80
C GLY A 120 -6.95 10.76 -9.98
N MET A 121 -6.73 9.44 -10.03
CA MET A 121 -7.48 8.45 -9.24
C MET A 121 -6.72 7.92 -8.00
N ASN A 122 -5.40 8.07 -7.95
CA ASN A 122 -4.57 7.68 -6.82
C ASN A 122 -3.65 8.85 -6.44
N PRO A 123 -3.97 9.62 -5.39
CA PRO A 123 -3.19 10.80 -5.03
C PRO A 123 -1.83 10.47 -4.40
N ALA A 124 -1.62 9.23 -3.93
CA ALA A 124 -0.39 8.84 -3.25
C ALA A 124 0.71 8.46 -4.24
N SER A 125 1.89 9.08 -4.12
CA SER A 125 3.11 8.63 -4.79
C SER A 125 3.83 7.58 -3.96
N GLN A 126 4.79 6.88 -4.56
CA GLN A 126 5.63 5.94 -3.82
C GLN A 126 6.34 6.59 -2.64
N ASP A 127 6.83 7.82 -2.81
CA ASP A 127 7.57 8.54 -1.77
C ASP A 127 6.68 8.83 -0.55
N VAL A 128 5.38 9.09 -0.77
CA VAL A 128 4.40 9.28 0.32
C VAL A 128 4.10 7.97 1.04
N LEU A 129 4.02 6.86 0.31
CA LEU A 129 3.77 5.53 0.90
C LEU A 129 4.99 4.99 1.67
N ASP A 130 6.19 5.41 1.28
CA ASP A 130 7.46 5.02 1.91
C ASP A 130 7.86 5.97 3.06
N MET A 131 7.07 7.00 3.38
CA MET A 131 7.34 7.85 4.56
C MET A 131 7.22 7.01 5.83
N GLU A 132 8.31 6.96 6.62
CA GLU A 132 8.30 6.21 7.87
C GLU A 132 7.26 6.77 8.85
N PRO A 133 6.59 5.91 9.64
CA PRO A 133 5.59 6.33 10.62
C PRO A 133 6.10 7.37 11.61
N GLU A 134 7.40 7.38 11.92
CA GLU A 134 8.02 8.37 12.81
C GLU A 134 8.06 9.78 12.18
N MET A 135 8.30 9.89 10.88
CA MET A 135 8.20 11.17 10.17
C MET A 135 6.75 11.65 10.08
N GLN A 136 5.81 10.73 9.87
CA GLN A 136 4.39 11.07 9.81
C GLN A 136 3.87 11.55 11.19
N ALA A 137 4.26 10.86 12.28
CA ALA A 137 3.96 11.30 13.64
C ALA A 137 4.65 12.63 13.98
N HIS A 138 5.88 12.86 13.52
CA HIS A 138 6.56 14.15 13.69
C HIS A 138 5.84 15.29 12.94
N GLU A 139 5.37 15.05 11.71
CA GLU A 139 4.56 16.03 10.97
C GLU A 139 3.22 16.30 11.65
N GLU A 140 2.50 15.27 12.06
CA GLU A 140 1.22 15.41 12.76
C GLU A 140 1.39 16.16 14.10
N ASN A 141 2.44 15.85 14.86
CA ASN A 141 2.77 16.55 16.10
C ASN A 141 3.16 18.01 15.82
N TYR A 142 3.95 18.28 14.78
CA TYR A 142 4.30 19.64 14.38
C TYR A 142 3.06 20.46 14.03
N PHE A 143 2.14 19.92 13.21
CA PHE A 143 0.88 20.60 12.88
C PHE A 143 0.00 20.84 14.10
N ARG A 144 -0.08 19.86 15.01
CA ARG A 144 -0.84 19.97 16.25
C ARG A 144 -0.28 21.07 17.16
N GLU A 145 1.04 21.09 17.34
CA GLU A 145 1.74 22.13 18.09
C GLU A 145 1.57 23.51 17.45
N GLU A 146 1.54 23.61 16.10
CA GLU A 146 1.31 24.87 15.40
C GLU A 146 -0.10 25.42 15.61
N MET A 147 -1.10 24.53 15.60
CA MET A 147 -2.49 24.89 15.89
C MET A 147 -2.66 25.38 17.33
N ILE A 148 -2.09 24.67 18.30
CA ILE A 148 -2.09 25.08 19.71
C ILE A 148 -1.38 26.43 19.90
N ALA A 149 -0.25 26.63 19.22
CA ALA A 149 0.47 27.91 19.28
C ALA A 149 -0.41 29.07 18.81
N LYS A 150 -1.11 28.91 17.67
CA LYS A 150 -2.04 29.91 17.13
C LYS A 150 -3.22 30.17 18.05
N GLU A 151 -3.79 29.13 18.68
CA GLU A 151 -4.90 29.27 19.64
C GLU A 151 -4.47 30.01 20.91
N GLU A 152 -3.24 29.81 21.37
CA GLU A 152 -2.68 30.52 22.53
C GLU A 152 -2.20 31.95 22.22
N GLY A 153 -2.46 32.45 21.01
CA GLY A 153 -2.12 33.82 20.61
C GLY A 153 -0.64 34.04 20.32
N PHE A 154 0.18 32.98 20.30
CA PHE A 154 1.51 33.02 19.71
C PHE A 154 1.37 32.83 18.20
N GLY A 155 2.06 33.62 17.37
CA GLY A 155 1.90 33.53 15.91
C GLY A 155 2.32 32.17 15.36
N SER A 156 3.60 31.97 15.07
CA SER A 156 4.12 30.68 14.59
C SER A 156 4.88 29.91 15.70
N LEU A 157 4.96 28.59 15.55
CA LEU A 157 5.80 27.71 16.38
C LEU A 157 7.25 28.19 16.47
N ARG A 158 7.75 28.82 15.40
CA ARG A 158 9.09 29.42 15.34
C ARG A 158 9.23 30.60 16.31
N GLU A 159 8.19 31.42 16.45
CA GLU A 159 8.17 32.55 17.39
C GLU A 159 8.09 32.08 18.84
N LYS A 160 7.32 31.02 19.13
CA LYS A 160 7.34 30.36 20.45
C LYS A 160 8.74 29.87 20.82
N ARG A 161 9.38 29.09 19.93
CA ARG A 161 10.73 28.55 20.18
C ARG A 161 11.77 29.67 20.30
N GLN A 162 11.64 30.76 19.56
CA GLN A 162 12.50 31.93 19.68
C GLN A 162 12.33 32.62 21.04
N ALA A 163 11.09 32.85 21.48
CA ALA A 163 10.78 33.46 22.77
C ALA A 163 11.24 32.60 23.96
N GLU A 164 11.07 31.28 23.88
CA GLU A 164 11.57 30.32 24.86
C GLU A 164 13.10 30.40 24.98
N ARG A 165 13.80 30.43 23.82
CA ARG A 165 15.27 30.59 23.77
C ARG A 165 15.73 31.90 24.39
N ASP A 166 15.07 33.00 24.05
CA ASP A 166 15.40 34.33 24.57
C ASP A 166 15.14 34.42 26.08
N ARG A 167 14.13 33.70 26.58
CA ARG A 167 13.83 33.58 28.01
C ARG A 167 14.92 32.77 28.74
N ILE A 168 15.32 31.61 28.20
CA ILE A 168 16.41 30.78 28.76
C ILE A 168 17.71 31.58 28.80
N ILE A 169 18.06 32.31 27.73
CA ILE A 169 19.26 33.15 27.69
C ILE A 169 19.20 34.24 28.77
N LYS A 170 18.04 34.87 28.98
CA LYS A 170 17.86 35.87 30.05
C LYS A 170 17.91 35.29 31.46
N GLU A 171 17.35 34.10 31.67
CA GLU A 171 17.24 33.49 33.00
C GLU A 171 18.54 32.77 33.42
N GLU A 172 19.24 32.13 32.49
CA GLU A 172 20.41 31.29 32.81
C GLU A 172 21.76 31.98 32.53
N PHE A 173 21.84 32.85 31.51
CA PHE A 173 23.13 33.41 31.07
C PHE A 173 23.37 34.86 31.48
N LEU A 174 22.33 35.64 31.77
CA LEU A 174 22.48 37.02 32.27
C LEU A 174 22.87 37.17 33.75
N PRO A 175 22.56 36.24 34.68
CA PRO A 175 23.00 36.37 36.08
C PRO A 175 24.49 36.10 36.32
N LEU A 176 25.23 35.65 35.30
CA LEU A 176 26.65 35.26 35.38
C LEU A 176 27.61 36.32 34.79
N LEU A 177 27.08 37.47 34.36
CA LEU A 177 27.82 38.64 33.88
C LEU A 177 27.63 39.82 34.83
#